data_AF-A0A7S0XTU8-F1
#
_entry.id   AF-A0A7S0XTU8-F1
#
_cell.length_a   1.000
_cell.length_b   1.000
_cell.length_c   1.000
_cell.angle_alpha   90.00
_cell.angle_beta   90.00
_cell.angle_gamma   90.00
#
_symmetry.space_group_name_H-M   'P 1'
#
loop_
_entity.id
_entity.type
_entity.pdbx_description
1 polymer ?
#
loop_
_entity_poly.entity_id
_entity_poly.type
_entity_poly.pdbx_seq_one_letter_code
_entity_poly.pdbx_strand_id
1 'polypeptide(L)'
;FCGCGAPGGGVDGLQEALRSGVVLSNAVNRIKPGQIGRVQQSTMPFPMRENIASFCDACRVLGVPDRDNFTTQDLFEGRNMRQVMVCMFSLSRQCYWVEGFEGPCIGKPEMAKQGASRASKFGEIKTE
;
A
#
# COMPACT_ATOMS: atom_id res chain seq x y z
N PHE A 1 -6.04 33.22 -18.54
CA PHE A 1 -6.00 31.77 -18.80
C PHE A 1 -5.48 31.05 -17.57
N CYS A 2 -6.34 30.71 -16.62
CA CYS A 2 -6.01 29.73 -15.59
C CYS A 2 -7.13 28.71 -15.62
N GLY A 3 -6.94 27.66 -16.40
CA GLY A 3 -7.84 26.52 -16.43
C GLY A 3 -7.64 25.73 -15.16
N CYS A 4 -8.28 26.16 -14.07
CA CYS A 4 -8.57 25.25 -12.96
C CYS A 4 -9.64 24.27 -13.46
N GLY A 5 -9.20 23.30 -14.26
CA GLY A 5 -9.96 22.09 -14.51
C GLY A 5 -10.00 21.33 -13.20
N ALA A 6 -11.03 21.54 -12.41
CA ALA A 6 -11.43 20.58 -11.39
C ALA A 6 -11.96 19.35 -12.15
N PRO A 7 -11.28 18.19 -12.14
CA PRO A 7 -11.90 16.98 -12.63
C PRO A 7 -12.84 16.48 -11.53
N GLY A 8 -14.05 16.13 -11.95
CA GLY A 8 -15.16 15.76 -11.07
C GLY A 8 -14.80 14.68 -10.06
N GLY A 9 -15.39 14.82 -8.88
CA GLY A 9 -15.38 13.79 -7.84
C GLY A 9 -16.01 12.51 -8.34
N GLY A 10 -15.16 11.54 -8.66
CA GLY A 10 -15.48 10.18 -9.05
C GLY A 10 -14.22 9.33 -8.89
N VAL A 11 -14.38 8.01 -8.75
CA VAL A 11 -13.30 7.05 -8.47
C VAL A 11 -12.09 7.13 -9.42
N ASP A 12 -12.26 7.77 -10.57
CA ASP A 12 -11.21 8.05 -11.56
C ASP A 12 -10.09 8.96 -11.01
N GLY A 13 -10.42 9.92 -10.13
CA GLY A 13 -9.41 10.78 -9.49
C GLY A 13 -8.53 10.04 -8.48
N LEU A 14 -9.05 8.98 -7.84
CA LEU A 14 -8.28 8.15 -6.91
C LEU A 14 -7.24 7.31 -7.65
N GLN A 15 -7.63 6.74 -8.79
CA GLN A 15 -6.68 5.99 -9.63
C GLN A 15 -5.55 6.91 -10.06
N GLU A 16 -5.85 8.10 -10.58
CA GLU A 16 -4.83 9.02 -11.09
C GLU A 16 -3.87 9.49 -9.99
N ALA A 17 -4.37 9.78 -8.79
CA ALA A 17 -3.56 10.12 -7.63
C ALA A 17 -2.61 8.99 -7.20
N LEU A 18 -3.09 7.73 -7.25
CA LEU A 18 -2.33 6.55 -6.82
C LEU A 18 -1.48 5.93 -7.94
N ARG A 19 -1.73 6.27 -9.21
CA ARG A 19 -1.08 5.70 -10.39
C ARG A 19 0.44 5.85 -10.38
N SER A 20 0.94 6.91 -9.75
CA SER A 20 2.38 7.14 -9.59
C SER A 20 3.06 6.08 -8.71
N GLY A 21 2.31 5.41 -7.84
CA GLY A 21 2.83 4.50 -6.81
C GLY A 21 3.59 5.20 -5.68
N VAL A 22 3.91 6.50 -5.81
CA VAL A 22 4.71 7.26 -4.84
C VAL A 22 3.98 7.39 -3.50
N VAL A 23 2.68 7.74 -3.54
CA VAL A 23 1.84 7.89 -2.34
C VAL A 23 1.72 6.57 -1.59
N LEU A 24 1.56 5.47 -2.33
CA LEU A 24 1.48 4.12 -1.78
C LEU A 24 2.77 3.73 -1.08
N SER A 25 3.92 3.93 -1.74
CA SER A 25 5.21 3.60 -1.15
C SER A 25 5.52 4.43 0.10
N ASN A 26 5.15 5.72 0.08
CA ASN A 26 5.28 6.59 1.24
C ASN A 26 4.38 6.15 2.40
N ALA A 27 3.17 5.65 2.12
CA ALA A 27 2.27 5.15 3.15
C ALA A 27 2.86 3.93 3.86
N VAL A 28 3.42 2.97 3.12
CA VAL A 28 4.13 1.81 3.70
C VAL A 28 5.33 2.25 4.51
N ASN A 29 6.15 3.18 4.01
CA ASN A 29 7.30 3.69 4.75
C ASN A 29 6.93 4.41 6.05
N ARG A 30 5.71 4.98 6.14
CA ARG A 30 5.19 5.50 7.42
C ARG A 30 4.76 4.40 8.38
N ILE A 31 4.27 3.27 7.86
CA ILE A 31 3.89 2.12 8.68
C ILE A 31 5.14 1.41 9.20
N LYS A 32 6.08 1.11 8.30
CA LYS A 32 7.35 0.47 8.60
C LYS A 32 8.48 1.24 7.92
N PRO A 33 9.25 2.04 8.67
CA PRO A 33 10.32 2.85 8.09
C PRO A 33 11.36 1.95 7.42
N GLY A 34 11.77 2.32 6.21
CA GLY A 34 12.79 1.60 5.44
C GLY A 34 12.30 0.37 4.67
N GLN A 35 10.99 0.07 4.67
CA GLN A 35 10.47 -1.09 3.95
C GLN A 35 10.57 -0.93 2.42
N ILE A 36 10.36 0.28 1.89
CA ILE A 36 10.56 0.61 0.49
C ILE A 36 11.72 1.62 0.41
N GLY A 37 12.91 1.11 0.13
CA GLY A 37 14.13 1.93 0.14
C GLY A 37 14.22 2.97 -0.98
N ARG A 38 13.59 2.73 -2.14
CA ARG A 38 13.68 3.64 -3.29
C ARG A 38 12.31 3.88 -3.89
N VAL A 39 11.86 5.14 -3.85
CA VAL A 39 10.61 5.59 -4.46
C VAL A 39 10.93 6.51 -5.63
N GLN A 40 10.54 6.12 -6.85
CA GLN A 40 10.80 6.94 -8.04
C GLN A 40 9.70 7.95 -8.26
N GLN A 41 10.03 9.23 -8.37
CA GLN A 41 9.03 10.28 -8.66
C GLN A 41 8.93 10.61 -10.16
N SER A 42 9.36 9.70 -11.03
CA SER A 42 9.34 9.93 -12.47
C SER A 42 7.93 9.83 -13.05
N THR A 43 7.63 10.66 -14.05
CA THR A 43 6.39 10.60 -14.85
C THR A 43 6.37 9.47 -15.87
N MET A 44 7.49 8.74 -15.98
CA MET A 44 7.65 7.64 -16.93
C MET A 44 6.87 6.40 -16.49
N PRO A 45 6.24 5.66 -17.41
CA PRO A 45 5.42 4.47 -17.08
C PRO A 45 6.17 3.37 -16.34
N PHE A 46 7.44 3.15 -16.68
CA PHE A 46 8.24 2.07 -16.10
C PHE A 46 8.55 2.27 -14.61
N PRO A 47 9.10 3.43 -14.17
CA PRO A 47 9.25 3.74 -12.75
C PRO A 47 7.96 3.70 -11.94
N MET A 48 6.84 4.18 -12.50
CA MET A 48 5.54 4.12 -11.82
C MET A 48 5.12 2.67 -11.51
N ARG A 49 5.30 1.77 -12.50
CA ARG A 49 5.00 0.34 -12.33
C ARG A 49 5.88 -0.32 -11.29
N GLU A 50 7.17 0.05 -11.23
CA GLU A 50 8.12 -0.44 -10.23
C GLU A 50 7.75 -0.01 -8.80
N ASN A 51 7.31 1.23 -8.61
CA ASN A 51 6.82 1.70 -7.31
C ASN A 51 5.62 0.88 -6.83
N ILE A 52 4.66 0.62 -7.73
CA ILE A 52 3.46 -0.15 -7.40
C ILE A 52 3.84 -1.59 -7.04
N ALA A 53 4.74 -2.21 -7.81
CA ALA A 53 5.23 -3.56 -7.49
C ALA A 53 5.92 -3.61 -6.12
N SER A 54 6.77 -2.62 -5.82
CA SER A 54 7.45 -2.49 -4.52
C SER A 54 6.45 -2.36 -3.35
N PHE A 55 5.35 -1.63 -3.56
CA PHE A 55 4.25 -1.56 -2.59
C PHE A 55 3.59 -2.93 -2.37
N CYS A 56 3.28 -3.67 -3.44
CA CYS A 56 2.67 -4.99 -3.34
C CYS A 56 3.57 -5.98 -2.58
N ASP A 57 4.89 -5.94 -2.81
CA ASP A 57 5.85 -6.78 -2.09
C ASP A 57 5.95 -6.38 -0.62
N ALA A 58 5.97 -5.09 -0.32
CA ALA A 58 5.95 -4.63 1.06
C ALA A 58 4.68 -5.05 1.80
N CYS A 59 3.52 -5.03 1.14
CA CYS A 59 2.26 -5.52 1.72
C CYS A 59 2.34 -7.00 2.09
N ARG A 60 2.96 -7.85 1.25
CA ARG A 60 3.19 -9.26 1.55
C ARG A 60 4.06 -9.43 2.80
N VAL A 61 5.13 -8.65 2.91
CA VAL A 61 6.02 -8.67 4.07
C VAL A 61 5.30 -8.23 5.35
N LEU A 62 4.36 -7.28 5.23
CA LEU A 62 3.52 -6.82 6.34
C LEU A 62 2.38 -7.79 6.71
N GLY A 63 2.24 -8.91 5.98
CA GLY A 63 1.24 -9.95 6.30
C GLY A 63 -0.11 -9.77 5.61
N VAL A 64 -0.21 -8.91 4.58
CA VAL A 64 -1.40 -8.86 3.71
C VAL A 64 -1.39 -10.14 2.84
N PRO A 65 -2.50 -10.92 2.83
CA PRO A 65 -2.55 -12.14 2.05
C PRO A 65 -2.62 -11.84 0.55
N ASP A 66 -2.00 -12.67 -0.28
CA ASP A 66 -1.92 -12.45 -1.74
C ASP A 66 -3.28 -12.30 -2.42
N ARG A 67 -4.33 -12.95 -1.88
CA ARG A 67 -5.72 -12.83 -2.36
C ARG A 67 -6.29 -11.41 -2.23
N ASP A 68 -5.80 -10.64 -1.26
CA ASP A 68 -6.20 -9.25 -1.02
C ASP A 68 -5.22 -8.28 -1.68
N ASN A 69 -4.08 -8.77 -2.19
CA ASN A 69 -3.13 -7.97 -2.93
C ASN A 69 -3.65 -7.71 -4.35
N PHE A 70 -3.14 -6.66 -5.00
CA PHE A 70 -3.47 -6.34 -6.37
C PHE A 70 -2.22 -6.44 -7.25
N THR A 71 -2.43 -6.47 -8.56
CA THR A 71 -1.33 -6.45 -9.54
C THR A 71 -1.08 -5.03 -10.04
N THR A 72 0.14 -4.75 -10.50
CA THR A 72 0.49 -3.43 -11.04
C THR A 72 -0.50 -2.94 -12.11
N GLN A 73 -1.05 -3.84 -12.92
CA GLN A 73 -2.00 -3.50 -13.97
C GLN A 73 -3.37 -3.05 -13.41
N ASP A 74 -3.81 -3.61 -12.29
CA ASP A 74 -5.11 -3.29 -11.67
C ASP A 74 -5.20 -1.81 -11.28
N LEU A 75 -4.09 -1.24 -10.82
CA LEU A 75 -3.98 0.17 -10.47
C LEU A 75 -3.52 1.03 -11.65
N PHE A 76 -2.47 0.61 -12.36
CA PHE A 76 -1.90 1.42 -13.44
C PHE A 76 -2.87 1.62 -14.60
N GLU A 77 -3.57 0.57 -15.03
CA GLU A 77 -4.60 0.65 -16.07
C GLU A 77 -6.01 0.84 -15.50
N GLY A 78 -6.18 0.76 -14.18
CA GLY A 78 -7.49 0.89 -13.54
C GLY A 78 -8.40 -0.32 -13.76
N ARG A 79 -7.84 -1.49 -14.13
CA ARG A 79 -8.64 -2.70 -14.41
C ARG A 79 -9.47 -3.14 -13.22
N ASN A 80 -8.95 -2.99 -12.01
CA ASN A 80 -9.63 -3.43 -10.80
C ASN A 80 -9.30 -2.57 -9.58
N MET A 81 -9.85 -1.35 -9.56
CA MET A 81 -9.72 -0.44 -8.42
C MET A 81 -10.38 -0.96 -7.13
N ARG A 82 -11.34 -1.88 -7.24
CA ARG A 82 -11.92 -2.56 -6.05
C ARG A 82 -10.86 -3.37 -5.31
N GLN A 83 -10.04 -4.13 -6.03
CA GLN A 83 -8.96 -4.91 -5.42
C GLN A 83 -7.92 -4.01 -4.73
N VAL A 84 -7.61 -2.86 -5.33
CA VAL A 84 -6.71 -1.86 -4.71
C VAL A 84 -7.27 -1.37 -3.37
N MET A 85 -8.57 -1.06 -3.31
CA MET A 85 -9.23 -0.67 -2.06
C MET A 85 -9.21 -1.79 -1.02
N VAL A 86 -9.50 -3.04 -1.42
CA VAL A 86 -9.44 -4.22 -0.53
C VAL A 86 -8.03 -4.37 0.06
N CYS A 87 -6.99 -4.23 -0.77
CA CYS A 87 -5.60 -4.28 -0.33
C CYS A 87 -5.29 -3.21 0.71
N MET A 88 -5.73 -1.96 0.48
CA MET A 88 -5.57 -0.88 1.45
C MET A 88 -6.27 -1.20 2.78
N PHE A 89 -7.48 -1.74 2.75
CA PHE A 89 -8.17 -2.16 3.97
C PHE A 89 -7.44 -3.29 4.68
N SER A 90 -6.96 -4.31 3.96
CA SER A 90 -6.19 -5.40 4.56
C SER A 90 -4.86 -4.91 5.14
N LEU A 91 -4.16 -3.98 4.46
CA LEU A 91 -2.95 -3.33 4.97
C LEU A 91 -3.23 -2.53 6.24
N SER A 92 -4.31 -1.74 6.25
CA SER A 92 -4.67 -0.91 7.42
C SER A 92 -4.94 -1.73 8.69
N ARG A 93 -5.38 -2.99 8.53
CA ARG A 93 -5.53 -3.95 9.63
C ARG A 93 -4.19 -4.53 10.09
N GLN A 94 -3.20 -4.62 9.20
CA GLN A 94 -1.87 -5.08 9.58
C GLN A 94 -1.12 -4.05 10.42
N CYS A 95 -1.46 -2.76 10.29
CA CYS A 95 -0.86 -1.69 11.10
C CYS A 95 -0.95 -1.91 12.62
N TYR A 96 -1.97 -2.63 13.13
CA TYR A 96 -2.08 -2.97 14.55
C TYR A 96 -0.95 -3.86 15.07
N TRP A 97 -0.30 -4.62 14.18
CA TRP A 97 0.73 -5.59 14.52
C TRP A 97 2.14 -5.08 14.20
N VAL A 98 2.25 -3.88 13.63
CA VAL A 98 3.55 -3.26 13.33
C VAL A 98 4.02 -2.50 14.56
N GLU A 99 5.09 -2.99 15.18
CA GLU A 99 5.71 -2.34 16.32
C GLU A 99 6.24 -0.95 15.92
N GLY A 100 5.84 0.08 16.67
CA GLY A 100 6.25 1.47 16.45
C GLY A 100 5.37 2.29 15.51
N PHE A 101 4.25 1.74 15.01
CA PHE A 101 3.27 2.55 14.27
C PHE A 101 2.27 3.23 15.20
N GLU A 102 2.38 4.56 15.35
CA GLU A 102 1.46 5.38 16.16
C GLU A 102 0.31 6.00 15.34
N GLY A 103 0.14 5.58 14.09
CA GLY A 103 -0.86 6.15 13.20
C GLY A 103 -2.29 5.58 13.37
N PRO A 104 -3.31 6.29 12.87
CA PRO A 104 -4.69 5.80 12.92
C PRO A 104 -4.83 4.52 12.08
N CYS A 105 -5.23 3.44 12.74
CA CYS A 105 -5.54 2.17 12.09
C CYS A 105 -7.04 2.05 11.83
N ILE A 106 -7.44 1.50 10.69
CA ILE A 106 -8.86 1.37 10.32
C ILE A 106 -9.39 0.03 10.86
N GLY A 107 -10.41 0.09 11.72
CA GLY A 107 -11.15 -1.07 12.22
C GLY A 107 -11.03 -1.27 13.73
N LYS A 108 -11.43 -2.46 14.22
CA LYS A 108 -11.13 -2.93 15.58
C LYS A 108 -10.07 -4.03 15.47
N PRO A 109 -9.12 -4.14 16.42
CA PRO A 109 -8.04 -5.14 16.38
C PRO A 109 -8.55 -6.59 16.33
N GLU A 110 -9.78 -6.82 16.80
CA GLU A 110 -10.39 -8.15 16.90
C GLU A 110 -10.67 -8.84 15.55
N MET A 111 -10.83 -8.08 14.47
CA MET A 111 -11.09 -8.62 13.12
C MET A 111 -9.81 -9.01 12.34
N ALA A 112 -8.62 -8.66 12.83
CA ALA A 112 -7.37 -9.04 12.18
C ALA A 112 -7.01 -10.52 12.38
N LYS A 113 -7.75 -11.25 13.24
CA LYS A 113 -7.48 -12.65 13.59
C LYS A 113 -7.86 -13.69 12.52
N GLN A 114 -8.65 -13.36 11.49
CA GLN A 114 -9.19 -14.36 10.55
C GLN A 114 -8.34 -14.67 9.31
N GLY A 115 -7.12 -14.13 9.20
CA GLY A 115 -6.18 -14.47 8.11
C GLY A 115 -4.76 -14.83 8.54
N ALA A 116 -4.39 -14.58 9.79
CA ALA A 116 -3.01 -14.65 10.27
C ALA A 116 -2.62 -16.01 10.87
N SER A 117 -2.91 -17.12 10.20
CA SER A 117 -2.49 -18.44 10.69
C SER A 117 -0.98 -18.69 10.59
N ARG A 118 -0.18 -17.88 9.88
CA ARG A 118 1.26 -18.15 9.68
C ARG A 118 2.13 -16.91 9.46
N ALA A 119 2.06 -15.89 10.30
CA ALA A 119 3.17 -14.93 10.41
C ALA A 119 4.19 -15.48 11.43
N SER A 120 4.92 -16.53 11.03
CA SER A 120 6.00 -17.08 11.85
C SER A 120 7.12 -16.06 11.99
N LYS A 121 7.33 -15.57 13.23
CA LYS A 121 8.56 -14.95 13.77
C LYS A 121 9.23 -13.91 12.86
N PHE A 122 8.83 -12.64 13.00
CA PHE A 122 9.69 -11.52 12.62
C PHE A 122 10.82 -11.43 13.67
N GLY A 123 12.05 -11.65 13.23
CA GLY A 123 13.20 -11.95 14.07
C GLY A 123 13.69 -10.79 14.92
N GLU A 124 14.16 -11.15 16.12
CA GLU A 124 15.21 -10.46 16.86
C GLU A 124 16.33 -9.99 15.90
N ILE A 125 16.56 -8.68 15.84
CA ILE A 125 17.86 -8.14 15.44
C ILE A 125 18.42 -7.50 16.69
N LYS A 126 19.25 -8.26 17.41
CA LYS A 126 20.19 -7.72 18.40
C LYS A 126 21.32 -7.07 17.62
N THR A 127 21.62 -5.82 17.92
CA THR A 127 22.88 -5.20 17.54
C THR A 127 23.63 -4.91 18.83
N GLU A 128 24.73 -5.63 19.02
CA GLU A 128 25.79 -5.32 20.00
C GLU A 128 26.60 -4.10 19.56
#